data_AF-A0A9E3R7N3-F1
#
_entry.id   AF-A0A9E3R7N3-F1
#
_cell.length_a   1.000
_cell.length_b   1.000
_cell.length_c   1.000
_cell.angle_alpha   90.00
_cell.angle_beta   90.00
_cell.angle_gamma   90.00
#
_symmetry.space_group_name_H-M   'P 1'
#
loop_
_entity.id
_entity.type
_entity.pdbx_description
1 polymer ?
#
loop_
_entity_poly.entity_id
_entity_poly.type
_entity_poly.pdbx_seq_one_letter_code
_entity_poly.pdbx_strand_id
1 'polypeptide(L)'
;MRSRTARLPRALGLAAVLALVVPALLRGQDAAGRSRPPLRPDSVLAPGPGNEGFAAWRAGIAARGRTGASYLVEDGRYQVLLLTPMAIDALAQDSLVVQATKGCQRALALSDAQVEWTRGLRPWAAFDSAAYARPLVAIAVYPQEQRRYDCHAGTLARFAALARGALYGAFFVARPQDQVAMVEVRRDGLVEEPALAGRAPVTKVTHTRIIDADGSEQLRVWLDPLAFAPDAEGRVPRLEAHVFNPVDPEPDILPLPEPLIRAVWQQMLPWQARLLDVAGAARTPVPFGFPAPTDSALRAAHEAFERGDLGAAASGALTRLMFRPRPPQAEIRTAMLESAVAFSMRERDAEALFLITDVMEVYPCLTFAPEVPAALREMAAAAAKPARCTAIPLPLIAARSLVPGWGQATSPNRRRLALTVLASTAASYATAAIAHDYAERKYEAYRAYAGGGFPGPESRYKVAQQARIAGNVMSAVAASLWVGAGLEALWHEHRFAQRLAEVREVGQPAARSAGRRVSLAPVLVPSVTEGRVGFAVRF
;
A
#
# COMPACT_ATOMS: atom_id res chain seq x y z
N MET A 1 -13.59 -6.40 -81.54
CA MET A 1 -14.09 -5.02 -81.74
C MET A 1 -15.47 -4.89 -81.14
N ARG A 2 -15.68 -3.78 -80.42
CA ARG A 2 -16.93 -3.20 -79.89
C ARG A 2 -17.53 -3.79 -78.61
N SER A 3 -17.46 -2.91 -77.61
CA SER A 3 -18.06 -2.87 -76.29
C SER A 3 -19.59 -2.76 -76.29
N ARG A 4 -20.21 -3.16 -75.17
CA ARG A 4 -21.10 -2.35 -74.30
C ARG A 4 -21.81 -3.25 -73.27
N THR A 5 -21.37 -3.23 -72.00
CA THR A 5 -21.96 -2.51 -70.84
C THR A 5 -23.16 -3.17 -70.15
N ALA A 6 -22.92 -3.50 -68.87
CA ALA A 6 -23.80 -3.35 -67.70
C ALA A 6 -24.96 -4.34 -67.47
N ARG A 7 -24.88 -5.09 -66.36
CA ARG A 7 -25.49 -4.73 -65.06
C ARG A 7 -25.11 -5.76 -63.97
N LEU A 8 -24.40 -5.29 -62.95
CA LEU A 8 -24.19 -5.93 -61.64
C LEU A 8 -25.43 -5.67 -60.73
N PRO A 9 -25.54 -6.24 -59.51
CA PRO A 9 -26.65 -7.06 -59.06
C PRO A 9 -27.49 -6.37 -57.97
N ARG A 10 -28.81 -6.62 -57.96
CA ARG A 10 -29.71 -6.16 -56.88
C ARG A 10 -30.05 -7.22 -55.83
N ALA A 11 -29.56 -8.45 -55.97
CA ALA A 11 -29.98 -9.58 -55.13
C ALA A 11 -29.05 -9.91 -53.95
N LEU A 12 -27.81 -9.39 -53.91
CA LEU A 12 -26.84 -9.72 -52.86
C LEU A 12 -26.82 -8.74 -51.66
N GLY A 13 -27.49 -7.58 -51.79
CA GLY A 13 -27.54 -6.58 -50.71
C GLY A 13 -28.54 -6.89 -49.59
N LEU A 14 -29.59 -7.68 -49.86
CA LEU A 14 -30.63 -7.95 -48.85
C LEU A 14 -30.26 -9.11 -47.92
N ALA A 15 -29.52 -10.12 -48.40
CA ALA A 15 -29.12 -11.27 -47.58
C ALA A 15 -28.03 -10.91 -46.56
N ALA A 16 -27.11 -9.99 -46.90
CA ALA A 16 -26.06 -9.53 -45.99
C ALA A 16 -26.61 -8.62 -44.86
N VAL A 17 -27.65 -7.83 -45.15
CA VAL A 17 -28.31 -6.99 -44.13
C VAL A 17 -29.15 -7.83 -43.18
N LEU A 18 -29.83 -8.90 -43.64
CA LEU A 18 -30.54 -9.82 -42.75
C LEU A 18 -29.60 -10.67 -41.88
N ALA A 19 -28.40 -11.05 -42.37
CA ALA A 19 -27.45 -11.83 -41.57
C ALA A 19 -26.72 -11.01 -40.48
N LEU A 20 -26.67 -9.68 -40.60
CA LEU A 20 -26.07 -8.78 -39.60
C LEU A 20 -27.08 -8.20 -38.61
N VAL A 21 -28.37 -8.13 -39.00
CA VAL A 21 -29.43 -7.58 -38.15
C VAL A 21 -30.00 -8.62 -37.17
N VAL A 22 -29.97 -9.91 -37.53
CA VAL A 22 -30.49 -11.00 -36.67
C VAL A 22 -29.61 -11.27 -35.44
N PRO A 23 -28.26 -11.28 -35.50
CA PRO A 23 -27.43 -11.44 -34.29
C PRO A 23 -27.47 -10.22 -33.37
N ALA A 24 -27.69 -9.02 -33.91
CA ALA A 24 -27.80 -7.77 -33.15
C ALA A 24 -29.16 -7.63 -32.45
N LEU A 25 -30.25 -8.07 -33.09
CA LEU A 25 -31.58 -8.15 -32.46
C LEU A 25 -31.68 -9.28 -31.44
N LEU A 26 -30.99 -10.41 -31.66
CA LEU A 26 -30.96 -11.50 -30.67
C LEU A 26 -30.09 -11.16 -29.46
N ARG A 27 -28.98 -10.42 -29.60
CA ARG A 27 -28.16 -9.96 -28.46
C ARG A 27 -28.78 -8.78 -27.70
N GLY A 28 -29.58 -7.94 -28.36
CA GLY A 28 -30.31 -6.84 -27.72
C GLY A 28 -31.54 -7.29 -26.91
N GLN A 29 -32.12 -8.45 -27.23
CA GLN A 29 -33.29 -8.98 -26.52
C GLN A 29 -32.95 -9.72 -25.22
N ASP A 30 -31.73 -10.23 -25.06
CA ASP A 30 -31.28 -10.85 -23.80
C ASP A 30 -31.10 -9.83 -22.66
N ALA A 31 -30.84 -8.56 -22.98
CA ALA A 31 -30.73 -7.48 -21.99
C ALA A 31 -32.09 -6.93 -21.52
N ALA A 32 -33.13 -7.02 -22.38
CA ALA A 32 -34.46 -6.46 -22.11
C ALA A 32 -35.47 -7.47 -21.52
N GLY A 33 -35.16 -8.77 -21.53
CA GLY A 33 -36.06 -9.85 -21.15
C GLY A 33 -36.05 -10.30 -19.68
N ARG A 34 -35.18 -9.76 -18.81
CA ARG A 34 -35.19 -10.11 -17.38
C ARG A 34 -36.22 -9.28 -16.62
N SER A 35 -37.42 -9.83 -16.45
CA SER A 35 -38.44 -9.38 -15.50
C SER A 35 -37.84 -9.07 -14.12
N ARG A 36 -38.00 -7.84 -13.62
CA ARG A 36 -37.75 -7.45 -12.21
C ARG A 36 -38.78 -8.19 -11.32
N PRO A 37 -38.48 -8.74 -10.10
CA PRO A 37 -37.36 -8.48 -9.15
C PRO A 37 -36.66 -9.79 -8.62
N PRO A 38 -35.80 -9.82 -7.56
CA PRO A 38 -36.12 -9.36 -6.21
C PRO A 38 -35.30 -8.15 -5.73
N LEU A 39 -36.00 -7.23 -5.04
CA LEU A 39 -35.46 -6.10 -4.26
C LEU A 39 -34.91 -6.54 -2.89
N ARG A 40 -34.64 -7.83 -2.72
CA ARG A 40 -34.11 -8.45 -1.51
C ARG A 40 -33.22 -9.62 -1.92
N PRO A 41 -32.13 -9.91 -1.18
CA PRO A 41 -31.35 -11.11 -1.45
C PRO A 41 -32.26 -12.34 -1.36
N ASP A 42 -32.08 -13.30 -2.26
CA ASP A 42 -32.70 -14.61 -2.07
C ASP A 42 -32.25 -15.16 -0.72
N SER A 43 -33.20 -15.48 0.16
CA SER A 43 -32.95 -16.00 1.51
C SER A 43 -32.29 -17.38 1.53
N VAL A 44 -31.86 -17.87 0.37
CA VAL A 44 -31.45 -19.25 0.09
C VAL A 44 -29.94 -19.40 0.02
N LEU A 45 -29.17 -18.33 0.23
CA LEU A 45 -27.74 -18.49 0.37
C LEU A 45 -27.45 -19.44 1.53
N ALA A 46 -27.08 -20.69 1.23
CA ALA A 46 -26.68 -21.63 2.25
C ALA A 46 -25.35 -21.13 2.87
N PRO A 47 -25.19 -21.19 4.20
CA PRO A 47 -23.87 -21.01 4.79
C PRO A 47 -22.98 -22.18 4.33
N GLY A 48 -21.89 -21.86 3.64
CA GLY A 48 -20.84 -22.82 3.33
C GLY A 48 -19.98 -23.12 4.57
N PRO A 49 -19.22 -24.22 4.57
CA PRO A 49 -18.36 -24.63 5.69
C PRO A 49 -17.33 -23.56 6.08
N GLY A 50 -16.88 -22.72 5.13
CA GLY A 50 -15.95 -21.61 5.37
C GLY A 50 -16.55 -20.37 6.03
N ASN A 51 -17.82 -20.39 6.44
CA ASN A 51 -18.52 -19.27 7.06
C ASN A 51 -18.68 -19.41 8.58
N GLU A 52 -18.49 -20.62 9.12
CA GLU A 52 -18.75 -20.90 10.54
C GLU A 52 -17.84 -20.08 11.45
N GLY A 53 -18.44 -19.28 12.35
CA GLY A 53 -17.69 -18.42 13.26
C GLY A 53 -17.21 -17.09 12.66
N PHE A 54 -17.48 -16.80 11.38
CA PHE A 54 -17.07 -15.54 10.74
C PHE A 54 -17.68 -14.32 11.42
N ALA A 55 -18.99 -14.35 11.70
CA ALA A 55 -19.69 -13.28 12.39
C ALA A 55 -19.04 -12.96 13.75
N ALA A 56 -18.73 -13.99 14.54
CA ALA A 56 -18.10 -13.84 15.85
C ALA A 56 -16.67 -13.26 15.73
N TRP A 57 -15.89 -13.74 14.76
CA TRP A 57 -14.56 -13.19 14.48
C TRP A 57 -14.64 -11.71 14.08
N ARG A 58 -15.50 -11.37 13.11
CA ARG A 58 -15.73 -10.00 12.63
C ARG A 58 -16.14 -9.07 13.77
N ALA A 59 -17.09 -9.49 14.61
CA ALA A 59 -17.52 -8.73 15.79
C ALA A 59 -16.36 -8.50 16.78
N GLY A 60 -15.52 -9.52 17.01
CA GLY A 60 -14.32 -9.39 17.86
C GLY A 60 -13.28 -8.39 17.32
N ILE A 61 -13.10 -8.32 15.99
CA ILE A 61 -12.24 -7.31 15.36
C ILE A 61 -12.83 -5.91 15.52
N ALA A 62 -14.14 -5.75 15.27
CA ALA A 62 -14.82 -4.47 15.41
C ALA A 62 -14.76 -3.93 16.86
N ALA A 63 -14.95 -4.80 17.86
CA ALA A 63 -14.84 -4.45 19.27
C ALA A 63 -13.46 -3.90 19.67
N ARG A 64 -12.41 -4.26 18.92
CA ARG A 64 -11.03 -3.76 19.12
C ARG A 64 -10.73 -2.47 18.34
N GLY A 65 -11.74 -1.85 17.73
CA GLY A 65 -11.64 -0.53 17.11
C GLY A 65 -10.95 -0.50 15.74
N ARG A 66 -10.80 -1.65 15.05
CA ARG A 66 -10.28 -1.68 13.68
C ARG A 66 -11.43 -1.51 12.69
N THR A 67 -11.36 -0.44 11.90
CA THR A 67 -12.23 -0.24 10.75
C THR A 67 -11.63 -0.93 9.53
N GLY A 68 -12.48 -1.59 8.74
CA GLY A 68 -12.01 -2.26 7.53
C GLY A 68 -11.53 -1.29 6.46
N ALA A 69 -10.89 -1.83 5.43
CA ALA A 69 -10.48 -1.07 4.28
C ALA A 69 -11.67 -0.77 3.37
N SER A 70 -11.77 0.50 2.96
CA SER A 70 -12.69 1.00 1.96
C SER A 70 -11.90 1.85 0.97
N TYR A 71 -12.24 1.72 -0.32
CA TYR A 71 -11.51 2.39 -1.38
C TYR A 71 -12.47 2.85 -2.45
N LEU A 72 -12.18 4.02 -3.01
CA LEU A 72 -12.95 4.59 -4.10
C LEU A 72 -12.06 4.73 -5.32
N VAL A 73 -12.47 4.09 -6.41
CA VAL A 73 -11.90 4.28 -7.74
C VAL A 73 -12.87 5.16 -8.51
N GLU A 74 -12.36 6.23 -9.11
CA GLU A 74 -13.16 7.14 -9.94
C GLU A 74 -12.58 7.12 -11.33
N ASP A 75 -13.38 6.73 -12.32
CA ASP A 75 -12.97 6.78 -13.71
C ASP A 75 -14.17 7.02 -14.63
N GLY A 76 -14.00 7.95 -15.56
CA GLY A 76 -15.02 8.35 -16.54
C GLY A 76 -16.38 8.66 -15.91
N ARG A 77 -17.33 7.74 -16.16
CA ARG A 77 -18.76 7.86 -15.83
C ARG A 77 -19.16 7.15 -14.54
N TYR A 78 -18.24 6.48 -13.86
CA TYR A 78 -18.60 5.68 -12.69
C TYR A 78 -17.63 5.84 -11.53
N GLN A 79 -18.16 5.64 -10.34
CA GLN A 79 -17.37 5.46 -9.14
C GLN A 79 -17.54 4.02 -8.63
N VAL A 80 -16.44 3.38 -8.26
CA VAL A 80 -16.42 2.03 -7.70
C VAL A 80 -15.93 2.11 -6.26
N LEU A 81 -16.83 1.82 -5.32
CA LEU A 81 -16.53 1.72 -3.91
C LEU A 81 -16.35 0.25 -3.52
N LEU A 82 -15.13 -0.11 -3.13
CA LEU A 82 -14.79 -1.42 -2.61
C LEU A 82 -14.90 -1.42 -1.08
N LEU A 83 -15.60 -2.41 -0.53
CA LEU A 83 -15.90 -2.51 0.90
C LEU A 83 -15.59 -3.91 1.42
N THR A 84 -14.63 -4.00 2.33
CA THR A 84 -14.42 -5.21 3.13
C THR A 84 -15.54 -5.39 4.17
N PRO A 85 -15.78 -6.60 4.70
CA PRO A 85 -16.78 -6.84 5.74
C PRO A 85 -16.70 -5.84 6.92
N MET A 86 -15.50 -5.61 7.45
CA MET A 86 -15.30 -4.65 8.55
C MET A 86 -15.51 -3.18 8.13
N ALA A 87 -15.36 -2.86 6.84
CA ALA A 87 -15.62 -1.51 6.35
C ALA A 87 -17.12 -1.25 6.28
N ILE A 88 -17.92 -2.24 5.90
CA ILE A 88 -19.38 -2.15 5.93
C ILE A 88 -19.86 -1.79 7.35
N ASP A 89 -19.31 -2.43 8.39
CA ASP A 89 -19.65 -2.10 9.79
C ASP A 89 -19.25 -0.68 10.17
N ALA A 90 -18.03 -0.27 9.80
CA ALA A 90 -17.51 1.05 10.13
C ALA A 90 -18.31 2.17 9.45
N LEU A 91 -18.74 1.96 8.21
CA LEU A 91 -19.50 2.92 7.41
C LEU A 91 -21.00 2.89 7.71
N ALA A 92 -21.49 1.89 8.45
CA ALA A 92 -22.86 1.80 8.90
C ALA A 92 -23.19 2.72 10.09
N GLN A 93 -22.28 3.62 10.49
CA GLN A 93 -22.55 4.59 11.55
C GLN A 93 -23.35 5.78 11.03
N ASP A 94 -24.45 6.07 11.71
CA ASP A 94 -25.36 7.17 11.40
C ASP A 94 -24.73 8.55 11.51
N SER A 95 -23.82 8.69 12.47
CA SER A 95 -23.04 9.91 12.67
C SER A 95 -22.23 10.30 11.43
N LEU A 96 -21.71 9.34 10.66
CA LEU A 96 -20.88 9.61 9.49
C LEU A 96 -21.69 10.19 8.32
N VAL A 97 -22.91 9.67 8.10
CA VAL A 97 -23.82 10.20 7.06
C VAL A 97 -24.33 11.58 7.47
N VAL A 98 -24.71 11.74 8.73
CA VAL A 98 -25.12 13.06 9.25
C VAL A 98 -23.97 14.06 9.12
N GLN A 99 -22.74 13.67 9.43
CA GLN A 99 -21.55 14.53 9.27
C GLN A 99 -21.31 14.88 7.80
N ALA A 100 -21.46 13.93 6.88
CA ALA A 100 -21.39 14.17 5.45
C ALA A 100 -22.43 15.22 5.00
N THR A 101 -23.71 15.02 5.38
CA THR A 101 -24.80 15.93 5.00
C THR A 101 -24.65 17.30 5.66
N LYS A 102 -24.22 17.37 6.92
CA LYS A 102 -23.94 18.64 7.62
C LYS A 102 -22.82 19.42 6.94
N GLY A 103 -21.79 18.74 6.45
CA GLY A 103 -20.74 19.36 5.65
C GLY A 103 -21.27 20.03 4.37
N CYS A 104 -22.34 19.48 3.78
CA CYS A 104 -23.00 20.07 2.61
C CYS A 104 -24.01 21.17 2.96
N GLN A 105 -24.39 21.31 4.23
CA GLN A 105 -25.62 22.00 4.61
C GLN A 105 -25.68 23.43 4.10
N ARG A 106 -24.57 24.17 4.20
CA ARG A 106 -24.48 25.55 3.68
C ARG A 106 -24.46 25.61 2.15
N ALA A 107 -23.65 24.76 1.51
CA ALA A 107 -23.49 24.76 0.06
C ALA A 107 -24.80 24.37 -0.66
N LEU A 108 -25.52 23.40 -0.11
CA LEU A 108 -26.77 22.86 -0.65
C LEU A 108 -28.02 23.43 0.03
N ALA A 109 -27.90 24.49 0.84
CA ALA A 109 -29.02 25.12 1.55
C ALA A 109 -29.98 24.11 2.24
N LEU A 110 -29.43 23.05 2.84
CA LEU A 110 -30.22 21.98 3.45
C LEU A 110 -30.75 22.40 4.83
N SER A 111 -31.99 22.03 5.13
CA SER A 111 -32.57 22.19 6.48
C SER A 111 -32.06 21.11 7.43
N ASP A 112 -32.15 21.36 8.75
CA ASP A 112 -31.81 20.35 9.76
C ASP A 112 -32.69 19.09 9.65
N ALA A 113 -33.95 19.25 9.22
CA ALA A 113 -34.84 18.13 8.95
C ALA A 113 -34.35 17.27 7.78
N GLN A 114 -33.82 17.88 6.71
CA GLN A 114 -33.23 17.16 5.58
C GLN A 114 -31.93 16.45 6.00
N VAL A 115 -31.10 17.10 6.81
CA VAL A 115 -29.90 16.49 7.39
C VAL A 115 -30.29 15.24 8.21
N GLU A 116 -31.26 15.35 9.11
CA GLU A 116 -31.68 14.23 9.95
C GLU A 116 -32.35 13.12 9.14
N TRP A 117 -33.12 13.45 8.10
CA TRP A 117 -33.71 12.47 7.19
C TRP A 117 -32.65 11.57 6.54
N THR A 118 -31.48 12.11 6.15
CA THR A 118 -30.42 11.29 5.53
C THR A 118 -29.86 10.22 6.47
N ARG A 119 -30.06 10.35 7.79
CA ARG A 119 -29.71 9.30 8.76
C ARG A 119 -30.41 7.98 8.44
N GLY A 120 -31.64 8.03 7.94
CA GLY A 120 -32.49 6.85 7.70
C GLY A 120 -32.14 6.05 6.45
N LEU A 121 -31.18 6.48 5.63
CA LEU A 121 -30.85 5.81 4.37
C LEU A 121 -30.29 4.41 4.62
N ARG A 122 -30.98 3.38 4.15
CA ARG A 122 -30.64 1.96 4.35
C ARG A 122 -30.87 1.08 3.10
N PRO A 123 -30.46 1.51 1.90
CA PRO A 123 -30.78 0.77 0.66
C PRO A 123 -30.26 -0.68 0.68
N TRP A 124 -29.15 -0.93 1.38
CA TRP A 124 -28.46 -2.22 1.38
C TRP A 124 -28.68 -3.07 2.62
N ALA A 125 -29.51 -2.64 3.59
CA ALA A 125 -29.60 -3.28 4.90
C ALA A 125 -29.96 -4.78 4.85
N ALA A 126 -30.84 -5.19 3.93
CA ALA A 126 -31.19 -6.59 3.75
C ALA A 126 -30.01 -7.43 3.23
N PHE A 127 -29.22 -6.89 2.29
CA PHE A 127 -28.05 -7.55 1.73
C PHE A 127 -26.89 -7.58 2.72
N ASP A 128 -26.62 -6.46 3.40
CA ASP A 128 -25.57 -6.37 4.43
C ASP A 128 -25.87 -7.34 5.59
N SER A 129 -27.14 -7.52 5.95
CA SER A 129 -27.58 -8.54 6.91
C SER A 129 -27.35 -9.97 6.40
N ALA A 130 -27.71 -10.27 5.15
CA ALA A 130 -27.50 -11.59 4.54
C ALA A 130 -26.00 -11.95 4.39
N ALA A 131 -25.16 -10.94 4.15
CA ALA A 131 -23.71 -11.07 4.02
C ALA A 131 -22.97 -11.00 5.37
N TYR A 132 -23.64 -10.64 6.48
CA TYR A 132 -22.96 -10.33 7.74
C TYR A 132 -22.08 -11.46 8.26
N ALA A 133 -22.61 -12.69 8.21
CA ALA A 133 -21.94 -13.90 8.67
C ALA A 133 -21.07 -14.58 7.59
N ARG A 134 -20.72 -13.87 6.52
CA ARG A 134 -19.94 -14.40 5.41
C ARG A 134 -18.74 -13.51 5.12
N PRO A 135 -17.62 -14.06 4.67
CA PRO A 135 -16.43 -13.29 4.36
C PRO A 135 -16.53 -12.50 3.05
N LEU A 136 -17.69 -11.98 2.65
CA LEU A 136 -17.88 -11.38 1.32
C LEU A 136 -17.35 -9.94 1.23
N VAL A 137 -16.66 -9.62 0.13
CA VAL A 137 -16.21 -8.27 -0.20
C VAL A 137 -17.20 -7.64 -1.17
N ALA A 138 -17.70 -6.45 -0.85
CA ALA A 138 -18.67 -5.76 -1.71
C ALA A 138 -17.97 -4.79 -2.67
N ILE A 139 -18.42 -4.78 -3.92
CA ILE A 139 -18.08 -3.80 -4.95
C ILE A 139 -19.37 -3.05 -5.30
N ALA A 140 -19.43 -1.77 -4.97
CA ALA A 140 -20.59 -0.93 -5.23
C ALA A 140 -20.26 0.09 -6.33
N VAL A 141 -21.05 0.11 -7.40
CA VAL A 141 -20.88 0.97 -8.56
C VAL A 141 -21.96 2.04 -8.59
N TYR A 142 -21.53 3.28 -8.74
CA TYR A 142 -22.38 4.47 -8.73
C TYR A 142 -22.18 5.27 -10.01
N PRO A 143 -23.25 5.92 -10.53
CA PRO A 143 -23.09 6.93 -11.56
C PRO A 143 -22.20 8.08 -11.06
N GLN A 144 -21.29 8.55 -11.92
CA GLN A 144 -20.42 9.68 -11.66
C GLN A 144 -21.10 10.99 -12.06
N GLU A 145 -21.35 11.85 -11.08
CA GLU A 145 -21.88 13.19 -11.37
C GLU A 145 -20.74 14.19 -11.62
N GLN A 146 -20.90 15.08 -12.61
CA GLN A 146 -19.84 16.00 -13.06
C GLN A 146 -19.71 17.28 -12.21
N ARG A 147 -20.76 17.68 -11.49
CA ARG A 147 -20.77 18.88 -10.61
C ARG A 147 -21.14 18.51 -9.17
N ARG A 148 -20.26 17.74 -8.55
CA ARG A 148 -20.39 17.33 -7.15
C ARG A 148 -19.87 18.41 -6.22
N TYR A 149 -20.46 18.46 -5.04
CA TYR A 149 -19.84 19.12 -3.91
C TYR A 149 -19.12 18.07 -3.09
N ASP A 150 -17.80 18.21 -2.93
CA ASP A 150 -17.05 17.43 -1.96
C ASP A 150 -17.25 18.07 -0.59
N CYS A 151 -18.45 17.89 -0.05
CA CYS A 151 -18.89 18.51 1.19
C CYS A 151 -18.26 17.88 2.43
N HIS A 152 -17.46 16.84 2.27
CA HIS A 152 -17.08 15.97 3.35
C HIS A 152 -15.92 16.58 4.14
N ALA A 153 -16.06 16.71 5.46
CA ALA A 153 -14.96 17.01 6.37
C ALA A 153 -14.04 15.77 6.58
N GLY A 154 -13.68 15.07 5.50
CA GLY A 154 -12.84 13.87 5.49
C GLY A 154 -13.37 12.72 4.62
N THR A 155 -12.45 11.90 4.10
CA THR A 155 -12.70 10.77 3.19
C THR A 155 -13.69 9.73 3.72
N LEU A 156 -13.76 9.52 5.04
CA LEU A 156 -14.62 8.50 5.64
C LEU A 156 -16.12 8.84 5.54
N ALA A 157 -16.47 10.12 5.71
CA ALA A 157 -17.86 10.57 5.60
C ALA A 157 -18.37 10.44 4.16
N ARG A 158 -17.49 10.67 3.17
CA ARG A 158 -17.77 10.41 1.75
C ARG A 158 -18.10 8.93 1.49
N PHE A 159 -17.26 8.04 1.99
CA PHE A 159 -17.46 6.61 1.80
C PHE A 159 -18.72 6.12 2.51
N ALA A 160 -19.04 6.67 3.68
CA ALA A 160 -20.26 6.34 4.41
C ALA A 160 -21.52 6.76 3.63
N ALA A 161 -21.54 7.97 3.06
CA ALA A 161 -22.62 8.43 2.22
C ALA A 161 -22.82 7.54 0.99
N LEU A 162 -21.74 7.24 0.25
CA LEU A 162 -21.79 6.34 -0.90
C LEU A 162 -22.29 4.95 -0.49
N ALA A 163 -21.72 4.36 0.57
CA ALA A 163 -22.14 3.06 1.09
C ALA A 163 -23.64 3.01 1.47
N ARG A 164 -24.24 4.17 1.74
CA ARG A 164 -25.66 4.38 2.06
C ARG A 164 -26.51 4.83 0.88
N GLY A 165 -25.93 4.89 -0.32
CA GLY A 165 -26.62 5.26 -1.55
C GLY A 165 -26.82 6.75 -1.78
N ALA A 166 -26.14 7.61 -1.02
CA ALA A 166 -26.29 9.05 -1.13
C ALA A 166 -25.21 9.68 -2.02
N LEU A 167 -25.64 10.54 -2.95
CA LEU A 167 -24.78 11.45 -3.71
C LEU A 167 -25.16 12.91 -3.41
N TYR A 168 -24.17 13.78 -3.31
CA TYR A 168 -24.36 15.21 -3.06
C TYR A 168 -23.86 16.04 -4.25
N GLY A 169 -24.70 16.94 -4.75
CA GLY A 169 -24.38 17.72 -5.95
C GLY A 169 -25.33 18.90 -6.16
N ALA A 170 -24.89 19.89 -6.94
CA ALA A 170 -25.68 21.09 -7.21
C ALA A 170 -26.94 20.75 -8.00
N PHE A 171 -26.77 19.91 -9.02
CA PHE A 171 -27.82 19.39 -9.89
C PHE A 171 -27.43 18.00 -10.36
N PHE A 172 -28.43 17.19 -10.67
CA PHE A 172 -28.25 15.86 -11.23
C PHE A 172 -29.01 15.80 -12.55
N VAL A 173 -28.37 15.29 -13.59
CA VAL A 173 -29.02 15.05 -14.88
C VAL A 173 -29.01 13.56 -15.12
N ALA A 174 -30.17 12.92 -15.00
CA ALA A 174 -30.31 11.52 -15.31
C ALA A 174 -30.13 11.31 -16.82
N ARG A 175 -28.94 10.90 -17.24
CA ARG A 175 -28.64 10.51 -18.61
C ARG A 175 -28.55 8.99 -18.68
N PRO A 176 -29.24 8.34 -19.63
CA PRO A 176 -29.20 6.87 -19.74
C PRO A 176 -27.77 6.32 -19.80
N GLN A 177 -26.86 7.00 -20.53
CA GLN A 177 -25.46 6.60 -20.64
C GLN A 177 -24.65 6.69 -19.33
N ASP A 178 -25.15 7.41 -18.31
CA ASP A 178 -24.52 7.50 -17.00
C ASP A 178 -25.15 6.49 -16.02
N GLN A 179 -26.23 5.79 -16.39
CA GLN A 179 -26.88 4.79 -15.54
C GLN A 179 -26.11 3.47 -15.52
N VAL A 180 -26.23 2.75 -14.41
CA VAL A 180 -25.62 1.44 -14.23
C VAL A 180 -26.66 0.37 -14.55
N ALA A 181 -26.54 -0.27 -15.72
CA ALA A 181 -27.47 -1.31 -16.15
C ALA A 181 -27.03 -2.71 -15.72
N MET A 182 -25.74 -3.00 -15.64
CA MET A 182 -25.19 -4.27 -15.13
C MET A 182 -23.73 -4.05 -14.72
N VAL A 183 -23.25 -4.83 -13.77
CA VAL A 183 -21.83 -4.87 -13.40
C VAL A 183 -21.36 -6.31 -13.48
N GLU A 184 -20.30 -6.53 -14.23
CA GLU A 184 -19.54 -7.78 -14.30
C GLU A 184 -18.17 -7.51 -13.69
N VAL A 185 -17.69 -8.40 -12.81
CA VAL A 185 -16.31 -8.30 -12.30
C VAL A 185 -15.49 -9.38 -12.96
N ARG A 186 -14.33 -9.01 -13.48
CA ARG A 186 -13.43 -9.94 -14.17
C ARG A 186 -12.11 -10.05 -13.43
N ARG A 187 -11.65 -11.29 -13.26
CA ARG A 187 -10.34 -11.66 -12.74
C ARG A 187 -9.48 -12.23 -13.85
N ASP A 188 -8.39 -11.53 -14.16
CA ASP A 188 -7.47 -11.90 -15.24
C ASP A 188 -8.20 -12.19 -16.58
N GLY A 189 -9.29 -11.47 -16.84
CA GLY A 189 -10.14 -11.60 -18.03
C GLY A 189 -11.29 -12.61 -17.93
N LEU A 190 -11.35 -13.42 -16.87
CA LEU A 190 -12.43 -14.38 -16.59
C LEU A 190 -13.52 -13.73 -15.73
N VAL A 191 -14.78 -14.07 -15.99
CA VAL A 191 -15.92 -13.53 -15.22
C VAL A 191 -15.98 -14.19 -13.84
N GLU A 192 -16.05 -13.38 -12.80
CA GLU A 192 -16.26 -13.82 -11.42
C GLU A 192 -17.75 -13.81 -11.08
N GLU A 193 -18.28 -14.96 -10.68
CA GLU A 193 -19.68 -15.11 -10.29
C GLU A 193 -19.90 -14.53 -8.88
N PRO A 194 -20.78 -13.52 -8.73
CA PRO A 194 -21.01 -12.92 -7.42
C PRO A 194 -21.87 -13.82 -6.53
N ALA A 195 -21.49 -13.91 -5.26
CA ALA A 195 -22.29 -14.60 -4.24
C ALA A 195 -23.62 -13.86 -3.98
N LEU A 196 -23.62 -12.53 -4.08
CA LEU A 196 -24.83 -11.71 -4.10
C LEU A 196 -24.67 -10.62 -5.15
N ALA A 197 -25.78 -10.25 -5.79
CA ALA A 197 -25.88 -9.02 -6.54
C ALA A 197 -27.20 -8.34 -6.21
N GLY A 198 -27.18 -7.02 -6.15
CA GLY A 198 -28.37 -6.23 -5.81
C GLY A 198 -28.35 -4.87 -6.46
N ARG A 199 -29.54 -4.27 -6.55
CA ARG A 199 -29.74 -2.91 -7.02
C ARG A 199 -30.47 -2.10 -5.97
N ALA A 200 -30.14 -0.83 -5.89
CA ALA A 200 -30.88 0.11 -5.07
C ALA A 200 -30.96 1.47 -5.76
N PRO A 201 -31.97 2.29 -5.45
CA PRO A 201 -32.00 3.68 -5.92
C PRO A 201 -30.80 4.46 -5.37
N VAL A 202 -30.37 5.46 -6.13
CA VAL A 202 -29.43 6.48 -5.66
C VAL A 202 -30.23 7.65 -5.10
N THR A 203 -30.02 7.96 -3.83
CA THR A 203 -30.54 9.17 -3.20
C THR A 203 -29.66 10.35 -3.57
N LYS A 204 -30.22 11.33 -4.27
CA LYS A 204 -29.53 12.53 -4.74
C LYS A 204 -29.91 13.72 -3.90
N VAL A 205 -28.95 14.34 -3.23
CA VAL A 205 -29.14 15.49 -2.33
C VAL A 205 -28.68 16.77 -3.04
N THR A 206 -29.61 17.71 -3.25
CA THR A 206 -29.41 18.97 -4.01
C THR A 206 -29.76 20.22 -3.19
N HIS A 207 -29.57 21.41 -3.80
CA HIS A 207 -29.85 22.73 -3.21
C HIS A 207 -31.23 22.91 -2.56
N THR A 208 -32.24 22.12 -2.94
CA THR A 208 -33.61 22.27 -2.40
C THR A 208 -34.37 20.97 -2.23
N ARG A 209 -33.85 19.84 -2.74
CA ARG A 209 -34.58 18.58 -2.80
C ARG A 209 -33.68 17.40 -2.53
N ILE A 210 -34.29 16.40 -1.91
CA ILE A 210 -33.79 15.03 -1.91
C ILE A 210 -34.59 14.27 -2.96
N ILE A 211 -33.88 13.65 -3.90
CA ILE A 211 -34.47 12.94 -5.04
C ILE A 211 -34.13 11.47 -4.88
N ASP A 212 -35.14 10.65 -4.57
CA ASP A 212 -34.97 9.20 -4.35
C ASP A 212 -35.42 8.33 -5.53
N ALA A 213 -36.00 8.94 -6.57
CA ALA A 213 -36.64 8.22 -7.67
C ALA A 213 -36.53 8.95 -9.02
N ASP A 214 -35.31 9.29 -9.46
CA ASP A 214 -35.07 9.79 -10.84
C ASP A 214 -34.73 8.66 -11.84
N GLY A 215 -34.85 7.40 -11.41
CA GLY A 215 -34.48 6.23 -12.18
C GLY A 215 -32.98 5.87 -12.13
N SER A 216 -32.15 6.64 -11.43
CA SER A 216 -30.74 6.29 -11.22
C SER A 216 -30.61 5.18 -10.18
N GLU A 217 -30.02 4.06 -10.60
CA GLU A 217 -29.73 2.93 -9.73
C GLU A 217 -28.22 2.82 -9.45
N GLN A 218 -27.90 2.32 -8.27
CA GLN A 218 -26.59 1.79 -7.90
C GLN A 218 -26.66 0.26 -7.92
N LEU A 219 -25.57 -0.36 -8.33
CA LEU A 219 -25.40 -1.81 -8.32
C LEU A 219 -24.35 -2.18 -7.30
N ARG A 220 -24.60 -3.22 -6.52
CA ARG A 220 -23.61 -3.79 -5.60
C ARG A 220 -23.52 -5.28 -5.86
N VAL A 221 -22.29 -5.77 -6.01
CA VAL A 221 -21.98 -7.19 -6.08
C VAL A 221 -21.14 -7.56 -4.87
N TRP A 222 -21.30 -8.78 -4.36
CA TRP A 222 -20.53 -9.32 -3.26
C TRP A 222 -19.79 -10.55 -3.76
N LEU A 223 -18.47 -10.49 -3.68
CA LEU A 223 -17.56 -11.53 -4.14
C LEU A 223 -16.99 -12.30 -2.95
N ASP A 224 -16.67 -13.57 -3.19
CA ASP A 224 -15.84 -14.34 -2.28
C ASP A 224 -14.42 -13.74 -2.19
N PRO A 225 -13.75 -13.74 -1.02
CA PRO A 225 -12.37 -13.29 -0.91
C PRO A 225 -11.41 -13.95 -1.90
N LEU A 226 -11.69 -15.19 -2.31
CA LEU A 226 -10.86 -15.93 -3.26
C LEU A 226 -10.78 -15.23 -4.63
N ALA A 227 -11.73 -14.38 -4.99
CA ALA A 227 -11.63 -13.53 -6.18
C ALA A 227 -10.43 -12.55 -6.10
N PHE A 228 -9.98 -12.22 -4.88
CA PHE A 228 -8.84 -11.36 -4.59
C PHE A 228 -7.57 -12.14 -4.23
N ALA A 229 -7.65 -13.47 -4.18
CA ALA A 229 -6.52 -14.30 -3.79
C ALA A 229 -5.39 -14.22 -4.83
N PRO A 230 -4.13 -14.24 -4.40
CA PRO A 230 -3.00 -14.40 -5.29
C PRO A 230 -3.08 -15.74 -6.04
N ASP A 231 -2.46 -15.81 -7.22
CA ASP A 231 -2.29 -17.08 -7.94
C ASP A 231 -1.18 -17.95 -7.32
N ALA A 232 -0.90 -19.09 -7.94
CA ALA A 232 0.12 -20.03 -7.49
C ALA A 232 1.53 -19.41 -7.47
N GLU A 233 1.78 -18.41 -8.31
CA GLU A 233 3.01 -17.64 -8.38
C GLU A 233 3.04 -16.45 -7.41
N GLY A 234 2.02 -16.28 -6.57
CA GLY A 234 1.94 -15.21 -5.57
C GLY A 234 1.61 -13.84 -6.18
N ARG A 235 1.25 -13.79 -7.47
CA ARG A 235 0.87 -12.57 -8.17
C ARG A 235 -0.55 -12.20 -7.76
N VAL A 236 -0.73 -10.92 -7.42
CA VAL A 236 -2.05 -10.35 -7.16
C VAL A 236 -2.84 -10.30 -8.46
N PRO A 237 -4.09 -10.80 -8.50
CA PRO A 237 -4.85 -10.88 -9.73
C PRO A 237 -5.19 -9.50 -10.29
N ARG A 238 -5.36 -9.38 -11.60
CA ARG A 238 -5.91 -8.18 -12.23
C ARG A 238 -7.43 -8.23 -12.14
N LEU A 239 -8.02 -7.34 -11.34
CA LEU A 239 -9.47 -7.20 -11.25
C LEU A 239 -9.97 -5.99 -12.03
N GLU A 240 -11.05 -6.17 -12.75
CA GLU A 240 -11.72 -5.11 -13.53
C GLU A 240 -13.23 -5.15 -13.27
N ALA A 241 -13.82 -3.97 -13.04
CA ALA A 241 -15.27 -3.82 -13.06
C ALA A 241 -15.71 -3.37 -14.45
N HIS A 242 -16.46 -4.23 -15.13
CA HIS A 242 -17.06 -3.98 -16.44
C HIS A 242 -18.49 -3.47 -16.20
N VAL A 243 -18.70 -2.19 -16.47
CA VAL A 243 -19.96 -1.50 -16.20
C VAL A 243 -20.72 -1.30 -17.49
N PHE A 244 -21.87 -1.94 -17.60
CA PHE A 244 -22.75 -1.82 -18.75
C PHE A 244 -23.81 -0.75 -18.46
N ASN A 245 -24.12 0.05 -19.47
CA ASN A 245 -25.21 1.00 -19.43
C ASN A 245 -26.30 0.65 -20.46
N PRO A 246 -27.49 1.26 -20.41
CA PRO A 246 -28.59 0.93 -21.30
C PRO A 246 -28.39 1.32 -22.78
N VAL A 247 -27.35 2.10 -23.11
CA VAL A 247 -27.19 2.74 -24.42
C VAL A 247 -26.01 2.16 -25.21
N ASP A 248 -24.85 2.03 -24.55
CA ASP A 248 -23.62 1.64 -25.23
C ASP A 248 -23.53 0.11 -25.37
N PRO A 249 -23.01 -0.38 -26.51
CA PRO A 249 -22.84 -1.81 -26.73
C PRO A 249 -21.63 -2.40 -25.99
N GLU A 250 -20.65 -1.57 -25.63
CA GLU A 250 -19.44 -1.97 -24.92
C GLU A 250 -19.48 -1.45 -23.47
N PRO A 251 -18.95 -2.21 -22.50
CA PRO A 251 -18.88 -1.76 -21.12
C PRO A 251 -17.77 -0.72 -20.91
N ASP A 252 -17.96 0.18 -19.95
CA ASP A 252 -16.85 0.93 -19.37
C ASP A 252 -16.03 0.00 -18.47
N ILE A 253 -14.71 -0.05 -18.70
CA ILE A 253 -13.81 -0.93 -17.97
C ILE A 253 -13.07 -0.12 -16.92
N LEU A 254 -13.34 -0.39 -15.65
CA LEU A 254 -12.70 0.27 -14.52
C LEU A 254 -11.71 -0.69 -13.85
N PRO A 255 -10.39 -0.54 -14.06
CA PRO A 255 -9.39 -1.39 -13.44
C PRO A 255 -9.30 -1.11 -11.93
N LEU A 256 -9.32 -2.16 -11.13
CA LEU A 256 -9.08 -2.06 -9.69
C LEU A 256 -7.57 -2.08 -9.43
N PRO A 257 -6.99 -1.07 -8.76
CA PRO A 257 -5.56 -1.00 -8.53
C PRO A 257 -5.02 -2.19 -7.73
N GLU A 258 -3.91 -2.79 -8.17
CA GLU A 258 -3.24 -3.90 -7.47
C GLU A 258 -3.01 -3.64 -5.96
N PRO A 259 -2.55 -2.45 -5.52
CA PRO A 259 -2.35 -2.19 -4.09
C PRO A 259 -3.63 -2.32 -3.26
N LEU A 260 -4.79 -2.05 -3.87
CA LEU A 260 -6.09 -2.17 -3.24
C LEU A 260 -6.53 -3.63 -3.14
N ILE A 261 -6.30 -4.43 -4.19
CA ILE A 261 -6.57 -5.87 -4.19
C ILE A 261 -5.70 -6.56 -3.11
N ARG A 262 -4.40 -6.22 -3.09
CA ARG A 262 -3.44 -6.67 -2.06
C ARG A 262 -3.93 -6.34 -0.65
N ALA A 263 -4.40 -5.12 -0.42
CA ALA A 263 -4.85 -4.69 0.90
C ALA A 263 -6.15 -5.39 1.35
N VAL A 264 -7.09 -5.64 0.44
CA VAL A 264 -8.27 -6.46 0.73
C VAL A 264 -7.87 -7.87 1.11
N TRP A 265 -6.99 -8.50 0.33
CA TRP A 265 -6.51 -9.85 0.64
C TRP A 265 -5.81 -9.91 2.00
N GLN A 266 -4.89 -8.99 2.27
CA GLN A 266 -4.20 -8.87 3.57
C GLN A 266 -5.17 -8.76 4.75
N GLN A 267 -6.29 -8.07 4.57
CA GLN A 267 -7.31 -7.94 5.60
C GLN A 267 -8.11 -9.24 5.84
N MET A 268 -8.21 -10.09 4.82
CA MET A 268 -8.90 -11.38 4.89
C MET A 268 -7.99 -12.55 5.31
N LEU A 269 -6.66 -12.40 5.19
CA LEU A 269 -5.70 -13.43 5.59
C LEU A 269 -5.86 -13.97 7.03
N PRO A 270 -6.16 -13.17 8.07
CA PRO A 270 -6.38 -13.72 9.41
C PRO A 270 -7.60 -14.65 9.50
N TRP A 271 -8.63 -14.40 8.68
CA TRP A 271 -9.76 -15.33 8.54
C TRP A 271 -9.33 -16.59 7.79
N GLN A 272 -8.61 -16.44 6.68
CA GLN A 272 -8.08 -17.57 5.91
C GLN A 272 -7.19 -18.49 6.76
N ALA A 273 -6.37 -17.90 7.64
CA ALA A 273 -5.55 -18.64 8.60
C ALA A 273 -6.39 -19.42 9.61
N ARG A 274 -7.54 -18.89 10.04
CA ARG A 274 -8.43 -19.61 10.96
C ARG A 274 -9.03 -20.87 10.32
N LEU A 275 -9.22 -20.86 9.01
CA LEU A 275 -9.71 -22.01 8.25
C LEU A 275 -8.66 -23.13 8.10
N LEU A 276 -7.40 -22.90 8.49
CA LEU A 276 -6.35 -23.95 8.47
C LEU A 276 -6.61 -25.06 9.49
N ASP A 277 -7.24 -24.72 10.62
CA ASP A 277 -7.57 -25.67 11.68
C ASP A 277 -9.01 -26.16 11.53
N VAL A 278 -9.29 -26.83 10.40
CA VAL A 278 -10.56 -27.55 10.21
C VAL A 278 -10.72 -28.54 11.38
N ALA A 279 -11.93 -28.69 11.91
CA ALA A 279 -12.20 -29.50 13.10
C ALA A 279 -11.52 -30.89 13.00
N GLY A 280 -10.52 -31.14 13.86
CA GLY A 280 -9.76 -32.40 13.87
C GLY A 280 -8.39 -32.38 13.18
N ALA A 281 -7.94 -31.24 12.64
CA ALA A 281 -6.61 -31.12 12.08
C ALA A 281 -5.54 -31.45 13.14
N ALA A 282 -4.68 -32.43 12.87
CA ALA A 282 -3.63 -32.82 13.78
C ALA A 282 -2.64 -31.67 14.01
N ARG A 283 -2.19 -31.53 15.27
CA ARG A 283 -1.06 -30.68 15.62
C ARG A 283 0.18 -31.18 14.89
N THR A 284 0.85 -30.28 14.18
CA THR A 284 2.08 -30.62 13.46
C THR A 284 3.23 -29.82 14.06
N PRO A 285 4.09 -30.43 14.89
CA PRO A 285 5.23 -29.74 15.47
C PRO A 285 6.13 -29.15 14.38
N VAL A 286 6.61 -27.93 14.59
CA VAL A 286 7.52 -27.27 13.65
C VAL A 286 8.96 -27.59 14.07
N PRO A 287 9.81 -28.15 13.17
CA PRO A 287 11.15 -28.62 13.55
C PRO A 287 12.19 -27.49 13.68
N PHE A 288 11.79 -26.24 13.54
CA PHE A 288 12.62 -25.05 13.62
C PHE A 288 11.89 -23.91 14.34
N GLY A 289 12.61 -22.87 14.73
CA GLY A 289 12.04 -21.77 15.51
C GLY A 289 12.45 -20.39 15.03
N PHE A 290 11.69 -19.40 15.47
CA PHE A 290 12.01 -17.99 15.31
C PHE A 290 12.25 -17.36 16.69
N PRO A 291 12.89 -16.17 16.76
CA PRO A 291 13.03 -15.48 18.04
C PRO A 291 11.66 -15.13 18.63
N ALA A 292 11.46 -15.50 19.90
CA ALA A 292 10.21 -15.20 20.61
C ALA A 292 9.97 -13.68 20.68
N PRO A 293 8.76 -13.21 20.33
CA PRO A 293 8.45 -11.78 20.29
C PRO A 293 8.26 -11.18 21.69
N THR A 294 8.48 -9.87 21.78
CA THR A 294 8.25 -9.10 23.01
C THR A 294 6.79 -8.69 23.19
N ASP A 295 6.05 -8.48 22.09
CA ASP A 295 4.60 -8.24 22.10
C ASP A 295 3.85 -9.46 22.64
N SER A 296 2.99 -9.27 23.64
CA SER A 296 2.32 -10.36 24.34
C SER A 296 1.34 -11.15 23.46
N ALA A 297 0.67 -10.48 22.51
CA ALA A 297 -0.25 -11.14 21.60
C ALA A 297 0.50 -11.92 20.52
N LEU A 298 1.61 -11.38 20.00
CA LEU A 298 2.49 -12.13 19.12
C LEU A 298 3.16 -13.30 19.86
N ARG A 299 3.48 -13.16 21.15
CA ARG A 299 4.05 -14.25 21.95
C ARG A 299 3.07 -15.40 22.11
N ALA A 300 1.81 -15.10 22.41
CA ALA A 300 0.78 -16.14 22.48
C ALA A 300 0.60 -16.88 21.13
N ALA A 301 0.70 -16.15 20.01
CA ALA A 301 0.67 -16.75 18.67
C ALA A 301 1.92 -17.61 18.39
N HIS A 302 3.10 -17.14 18.78
CA HIS A 302 4.36 -17.86 18.68
C HIS A 302 4.35 -19.17 19.50
N GLU A 303 3.83 -19.13 20.74
CA GLU A 303 3.68 -20.33 21.56
C GLU A 303 2.69 -21.33 20.94
N ALA A 304 1.64 -20.86 20.26
CA ALA A 304 0.73 -21.73 19.50
C ALA A 304 1.45 -22.36 18.30
N PHE A 305 2.32 -21.59 17.61
CA PHE A 305 3.15 -22.08 16.52
C PHE A 305 4.09 -23.19 16.99
N GLU A 306 4.80 -23.00 18.11
CA GLU A 306 5.69 -24.01 18.70
C GLU A 306 4.95 -25.30 19.09
N ARG A 307 3.69 -25.19 19.53
CA ARG A 307 2.83 -26.37 19.82
C ARG A 307 2.24 -27.04 18.58
N GLY A 308 2.43 -26.46 17.39
CA GLY A 308 1.84 -26.95 16.14
C GLY A 308 0.35 -26.63 15.96
N ASP A 309 -0.18 -25.67 16.71
CA ASP A 309 -1.54 -25.10 16.56
C ASP A 309 -1.52 -24.03 15.45
N LEU A 310 -1.28 -24.45 14.20
CA LEU A 310 -0.87 -23.58 13.08
C LEU A 310 -1.93 -22.52 12.67
N GLY A 311 -3.21 -22.87 12.60
CA GLY A 311 -4.26 -21.90 12.26
C GLY A 311 -4.48 -20.86 13.36
N ALA A 312 -4.49 -21.29 14.63
CA ALA A 312 -4.52 -20.39 15.79
C ALA A 312 -3.31 -19.45 15.82
N ALA A 313 -2.11 -19.96 15.55
CA ALA A 313 -0.88 -19.18 15.47
C ALA A 313 -0.96 -18.11 14.37
N ALA A 314 -1.21 -18.51 13.12
CA ALA A 314 -1.27 -17.60 11.99
C ALA A 314 -2.42 -16.59 12.12
N SER A 315 -3.62 -17.03 12.52
CA SER A 315 -4.77 -16.13 12.71
C SER A 315 -4.49 -15.12 13.83
N GLY A 316 -3.93 -15.55 14.95
CA GLY A 316 -3.57 -14.68 16.07
C GLY A 316 -2.51 -13.65 15.71
N ALA A 317 -1.43 -14.09 15.06
CA ALA A 317 -0.35 -13.25 14.58
C ALA A 317 -0.86 -12.20 13.59
N LEU A 318 -1.49 -12.62 12.48
CA LEU A 318 -1.99 -11.73 11.44
C LEU A 318 -3.07 -10.77 11.98
N THR A 319 -3.94 -11.25 12.87
CA THR A 319 -4.91 -10.40 13.57
C THR A 319 -4.21 -9.31 14.37
N ARG A 320 -3.17 -9.64 15.16
CA ARG A 320 -2.41 -8.65 15.94
C ARG A 320 -1.76 -7.59 15.04
N LEU A 321 -1.29 -7.98 13.86
CA LEU A 321 -0.69 -7.05 12.89
C LEU A 321 -1.68 -6.01 12.34
N MET A 322 -3.00 -6.24 12.42
CA MET A 322 -4.00 -5.27 11.97
C MET A 322 -4.11 -4.03 12.89
N PHE A 323 -3.71 -4.15 14.16
CA PHE A 323 -3.96 -3.15 15.18
C PHE A 323 -2.77 -2.22 15.45
N ARG A 324 -3.08 -1.04 16.01
CA ARG A 324 -2.11 -0.05 16.51
C ARG A 324 -1.93 -0.18 18.04
N PRO A 325 -0.76 0.15 18.60
CA PRO A 325 0.49 0.44 17.89
C PRO A 325 1.04 -0.79 17.15
N ARG A 326 1.73 -0.55 16.02
CA ARG A 326 2.34 -1.63 15.24
C ARG A 326 3.54 -2.20 16.02
N PRO A 327 3.72 -3.54 16.07
CA PRO A 327 4.90 -4.15 16.66
C PRO A 327 6.20 -3.70 15.96
N PRO A 328 7.37 -3.93 16.56
CA PRO A 328 8.67 -3.73 15.90
C PRO A 328 8.75 -4.50 14.57
N GLN A 329 9.44 -3.94 13.58
CA GLN A 329 9.54 -4.52 12.23
C GLN A 329 10.10 -5.95 12.20
N ALA A 330 11.02 -6.28 13.12
CA ALA A 330 11.54 -7.64 13.26
C ALA A 330 10.46 -8.64 13.71
N GLU A 331 9.56 -8.24 14.62
CA GLU A 331 8.45 -9.07 15.08
C GLU A 331 7.35 -9.20 14.02
N ILE A 332 7.09 -8.13 13.26
CA ILE A 332 6.20 -8.19 12.10
C ILE A 332 6.71 -9.22 11.09
N ARG A 333 8.01 -9.16 10.76
CA ARG A 333 8.66 -10.14 9.88
C ARG A 333 8.48 -11.56 10.40
N THR A 334 8.83 -11.82 11.65
CA THR A 334 8.68 -13.15 12.27
C THR A 334 7.23 -13.64 12.20
N ALA A 335 6.26 -12.81 12.61
CA ALA A 335 4.85 -13.14 12.58
C ALA A 335 4.35 -13.49 11.16
N MET A 336 4.81 -12.76 10.14
CA MET A 336 4.48 -13.04 8.73
C MET A 336 5.12 -14.34 8.24
N LEU A 337 6.37 -14.61 8.61
CA LEU A 337 7.07 -15.85 8.24
C LEU A 337 6.47 -17.08 8.91
N GLU A 338 6.14 -17.01 10.21
CA GLU A 338 5.44 -18.09 10.93
C GLU A 338 4.07 -18.36 10.32
N SER A 339 3.35 -17.30 9.92
CA SER A 339 2.08 -17.43 9.22
C SER A 339 2.25 -18.08 7.85
N ALA A 340 3.30 -17.72 7.09
CA ALA A 340 3.61 -18.35 5.81
C ALA A 340 3.94 -19.84 5.97
N VAL A 341 4.71 -20.20 7.00
CA VAL A 341 4.98 -21.60 7.35
C VAL A 341 3.68 -22.34 7.64
N ALA A 342 2.80 -21.77 8.47
CA ALA A 342 1.52 -22.36 8.81
C ALA A 342 0.64 -22.63 7.58
N PHE A 343 0.60 -21.69 6.63
CA PHE A 343 -0.11 -21.88 5.35
C PHE A 343 0.54 -22.98 4.50
N SER A 344 1.85 -22.94 4.29
CA SER A 344 2.53 -23.94 3.44
C SER A 344 2.47 -25.36 4.01
N MET A 345 2.57 -25.51 5.34
CA MET A 345 2.40 -26.81 6.01
C MET A 345 0.97 -27.39 5.88
N ARG A 346 0.02 -26.59 5.41
CA ARG A 346 -1.37 -26.97 5.13
C ARG A 346 -1.69 -26.89 3.63
N GLU A 347 -0.66 -26.95 2.78
CA GLU A 347 -0.79 -26.95 1.31
C GLU A 347 -1.47 -25.69 0.75
N ARG A 348 -1.40 -24.58 1.49
CA ARG A 348 -1.88 -23.26 1.07
C ARG A 348 -0.71 -22.38 0.62
N ASP A 349 -0.04 -22.86 -0.42
CA ASP A 349 1.23 -22.29 -0.87
C ASP A 349 1.08 -20.89 -1.51
N ALA A 350 -0.06 -20.57 -2.11
CA ALA A 350 -0.32 -19.23 -2.66
C ALA A 350 -0.36 -18.16 -1.55
N GLU A 351 -1.00 -18.46 -0.42
CA GLU A 351 -1.01 -17.58 0.77
C GLU A 351 0.37 -17.46 1.40
N ALA A 352 1.10 -18.57 1.48
CA ALA A 352 2.47 -18.58 1.99
C ALA A 352 3.40 -17.71 1.12
N LEU A 353 3.37 -17.92 -0.20
CA LEU A 353 4.17 -17.16 -1.16
C LEU A 353 3.80 -15.68 -1.17
N PHE A 354 2.53 -15.34 -1.00
CA PHE A 354 2.10 -13.93 -0.85
C PHE A 354 2.72 -13.26 0.37
N LEU A 355 2.66 -13.91 1.53
CA LEU A 355 3.29 -13.40 2.76
C LEU A 355 4.81 -13.32 2.64
N ILE A 356 5.45 -14.32 2.01
CA ILE A 356 6.89 -14.30 1.73
C ILE A 356 7.23 -13.14 0.79
N THR A 357 6.44 -12.91 -0.25
CA THR A 357 6.64 -11.80 -1.19
C THR A 357 6.57 -10.45 -0.50
N ASP A 358 5.58 -10.24 0.39
CA ASP A 358 5.49 -9.02 1.20
C ASP A 358 6.71 -8.86 2.13
N VAL A 359 7.21 -9.96 2.71
CA VAL A 359 8.43 -9.93 3.54
C VAL A 359 9.66 -9.62 2.71
N MET A 360 9.83 -10.24 1.55
CA MET A 360 10.96 -10.06 0.63
C MET A 360 10.98 -8.65 0.02
N GLU A 361 9.83 -8.00 -0.11
CA GLU A 361 9.75 -6.62 -0.55
C GLU A 361 10.42 -5.65 0.46
N VAL A 362 10.34 -5.96 1.75
CA VAL A 362 11.00 -5.19 2.82
C VAL A 362 12.43 -5.71 3.10
N TYR A 363 12.65 -7.02 3.00
CA TYR A 363 13.89 -7.71 3.31
C TYR A 363 14.37 -8.56 2.12
N PRO A 364 14.82 -7.95 1.02
CA PRO A 364 15.14 -8.68 -0.23
C PRO A 364 16.34 -9.62 -0.11
N CYS A 365 17.11 -9.52 0.97
CA CYS A 365 18.26 -10.37 1.26
C CYS A 365 17.96 -11.47 2.27
N LEU A 366 16.68 -11.69 2.59
CA LEU A 366 16.29 -12.72 3.53
C LEU A 366 16.57 -14.10 2.94
N THR A 367 17.18 -14.96 3.76
CA THR A 367 17.38 -16.37 3.45
C THR A 367 16.93 -17.22 4.62
N PHE A 368 16.40 -18.40 4.33
CA PHE A 368 16.03 -19.38 5.35
C PHE A 368 17.20 -20.31 5.68
N ALA A 369 17.18 -20.86 6.88
CA ALA A 369 18.10 -21.92 7.30
C ALA A 369 17.79 -23.24 6.56
N PRO A 370 18.77 -24.16 6.40
CA PRO A 370 18.58 -25.43 5.70
C PRO A 370 17.47 -26.32 6.29
N GLU A 371 17.19 -26.17 7.58
CA GLU A 371 16.17 -26.92 8.32
C GLU A 371 14.73 -26.51 7.97
N VAL A 372 14.55 -25.33 7.35
CA VAL A 372 13.24 -24.87 6.86
C VAL A 372 12.86 -25.67 5.60
N PRO A 373 11.58 -26.09 5.45
CA PRO A 373 11.07 -26.83 4.30
C PRO A 373 11.52 -26.25 2.96
N ALA A 374 11.91 -27.12 2.02
CA ALA A 374 12.42 -26.73 0.70
C ALA A 374 11.45 -25.80 -0.05
N ALA A 375 10.14 -26.07 0.02
CA ALA A 375 9.11 -25.25 -0.59
C ALA A 375 9.21 -23.77 -0.18
N LEU A 376 9.33 -23.47 1.12
CA LEU A 376 9.47 -22.09 1.61
C LEU A 376 10.78 -21.44 1.16
N ARG A 377 11.87 -22.22 1.07
CA ARG A 377 13.17 -21.74 0.56
C ARG A 377 13.08 -21.38 -0.93
N GLU A 378 12.39 -22.20 -1.71
CA GLU A 378 12.14 -21.97 -3.13
C GLU A 378 11.22 -20.76 -3.34
N MET A 379 10.16 -20.61 -2.54
CA MET A 379 9.30 -19.43 -2.55
C MET A 379 10.08 -18.14 -2.27
N ALA A 380 10.95 -18.12 -1.26
CA ALA A 380 11.79 -16.96 -0.96
C ALA A 380 12.79 -16.65 -2.09
N ALA A 381 13.36 -17.68 -2.72
CA ALA A 381 14.24 -17.51 -3.87
C ALA A 381 13.48 -16.93 -5.08
N ALA A 382 12.25 -17.40 -5.34
CA ALA A 382 11.40 -16.89 -6.42
C ALA A 382 10.95 -15.44 -6.18
N ALA A 383 10.66 -15.08 -4.93
CA ALA A 383 10.25 -13.72 -4.55
C ALA A 383 11.42 -12.71 -4.42
N ALA A 384 12.68 -13.16 -4.57
CA ALA A 384 13.84 -12.32 -4.38
C ALA A 384 13.93 -11.20 -5.43
N LYS A 385 13.97 -9.94 -4.97
CA LYS A 385 14.18 -8.77 -5.83
C LYS A 385 15.68 -8.43 -5.91
N PRO A 386 16.15 -7.81 -7.02
CA PRO A 386 17.54 -7.37 -7.13
C PRO A 386 17.93 -6.39 -6.01
N ALA A 387 18.80 -6.83 -5.10
CA ALA A 387 19.31 -6.03 -4.00
C ALA A 387 20.77 -6.37 -3.69
N ARG A 388 21.48 -5.42 -3.07
CA ARG A 388 22.82 -5.70 -2.53
C ARG A 388 22.65 -6.54 -1.27
N CYS A 389 23.11 -7.79 -1.29
CA CYS A 389 23.00 -8.72 -0.16
C CYS A 389 24.35 -9.12 0.45
N THR A 390 25.36 -8.28 0.26
CA THR A 390 26.70 -8.42 0.81
C THR A 390 27.16 -7.11 1.41
N ALA A 391 27.67 -7.14 2.63
CA ALA A 391 28.28 -5.98 3.26
C ALA A 391 29.72 -5.78 2.76
N ILE A 392 30.13 -4.53 2.64
CA ILE A 392 31.50 -4.14 2.31
C ILE A 392 32.29 -4.09 3.63
N PRO A 393 33.49 -4.70 3.70
CA PRO A 393 34.32 -4.61 4.90
C PRO A 393 34.58 -3.16 5.32
N LEU A 394 34.39 -2.84 6.59
CA LEU A 394 34.58 -1.48 7.12
C LEU A 394 35.98 -0.90 6.83
N PRO A 395 37.09 -1.67 6.87
CA PRO A 395 38.41 -1.15 6.47
C PRO A 395 38.45 -0.68 5.02
N LEU A 396 37.72 -1.34 4.12
CA LEU A 396 37.65 -0.93 2.72
C LEU A 396 36.82 0.35 2.54
N ILE A 397 35.75 0.54 3.33
CA ILE A 397 35.00 1.79 3.38
C ILE A 397 35.87 2.93 3.90
N ALA A 398 36.64 2.69 4.98
CA ALA A 398 37.57 3.68 5.53
C ALA A 398 38.63 4.09 4.49
N ALA A 399 39.20 3.13 3.77
CA ALA A 399 40.15 3.41 2.69
C ALA A 399 39.52 4.22 1.55
N ARG A 400 38.28 3.90 1.14
CA ARG A 400 37.55 4.68 0.13
C ARG A 400 37.25 6.10 0.60
N SER A 401 36.98 6.29 1.88
CA SER A 401 36.74 7.61 2.48
C SER A 401 37.96 8.53 2.50
N LEU A 402 39.16 8.06 2.10
CA LEU A 402 40.31 8.93 1.81
C LEU A 402 40.06 9.86 0.62
N VAL A 403 39.09 9.56 -0.24
CA VAL A 403 38.59 10.48 -1.25
C VAL A 403 37.24 11.04 -0.76
N PRO A 404 37.04 12.37 -0.73
CA PRO A 404 35.80 12.96 -0.23
C PRO A 404 34.56 12.35 -0.88
N GLY A 405 33.62 11.89 -0.07
CA GLY A 405 32.37 11.27 -0.53
C GLY A 405 32.50 9.84 -1.05
N TRP A 406 33.69 9.33 -1.37
CA TRP A 406 33.82 8.05 -2.08
C TRP A 406 33.50 6.82 -1.22
N GLY A 407 33.59 6.94 0.11
CA GLY A 407 33.05 5.95 1.05
C GLY A 407 31.55 5.69 0.87
N GLN A 408 30.80 6.66 0.33
CA GLN A 408 29.36 6.54 0.07
C GLN A 408 29.05 5.76 -1.21
N ALA A 409 30.01 5.49 -2.09
CA ALA A 409 29.79 4.90 -3.42
C ALA A 409 29.47 3.38 -3.39
N THR A 410 28.59 2.96 -2.49
CA THR A 410 28.29 1.56 -2.18
C THR A 410 27.08 1.01 -2.94
N SER A 411 26.32 1.87 -3.64
CA SER A 411 25.22 1.51 -4.56
C SER A 411 25.06 2.57 -5.66
N PRO A 412 24.35 2.28 -6.77
CA PRO A 412 24.11 3.27 -7.83
C PRO A 412 23.48 4.58 -7.30
N ASN A 413 22.50 4.49 -6.41
CA ASN A 413 21.85 5.66 -5.82
C ASN A 413 22.82 6.45 -4.91
N ARG A 414 23.63 5.76 -4.10
CA ARG A 414 24.61 6.44 -3.24
C ARG A 414 25.85 6.94 -3.99
N ARG A 415 26.13 6.47 -5.21
CA ARG A 415 27.17 7.08 -6.07
C ARG A 415 26.85 8.54 -6.41
N ARG A 416 25.57 8.89 -6.57
CA ARG A 416 25.16 10.29 -6.78
C ARG A 416 25.48 11.14 -5.55
N LEU A 417 25.14 10.64 -4.35
CA LEU A 417 25.50 11.28 -3.09
C LEU A 417 27.02 11.44 -2.95
N ALA A 418 27.80 10.41 -3.28
CA ALA A 418 29.26 10.45 -3.27
C ALA A 418 29.81 11.59 -4.16
N LEU A 419 29.28 11.73 -5.38
CA LEU A 419 29.66 12.80 -6.30
C LEU A 419 29.27 14.18 -5.78
N THR A 420 28.08 14.33 -5.19
CA THR A 420 27.64 15.59 -4.58
C THR A 420 28.54 16.00 -3.42
N VAL A 421 28.89 15.06 -2.53
CA VAL A 421 29.82 15.33 -1.42
C VAL A 421 31.19 15.71 -1.97
N LEU A 422 31.72 14.98 -2.96
CA LEU A 422 33.00 15.29 -3.59
C LEU A 422 33.00 16.71 -4.18
N ALA A 423 31.97 17.06 -4.95
CA ALA A 423 31.85 18.38 -5.57
C ALA A 423 31.74 19.50 -4.53
N SER A 424 30.93 19.31 -3.48
CA SER A 424 30.76 20.29 -2.40
C SER A 424 32.05 20.48 -1.60
N THR A 425 32.76 19.40 -1.28
CA THR A 425 34.06 19.47 -0.61
C THR A 425 35.09 20.19 -1.48
N ALA A 426 35.17 19.86 -2.77
CA ALA A 426 36.09 20.49 -3.72
C ALA A 426 35.78 21.99 -3.89
N ALA A 427 34.51 22.37 -4.05
CA ALA A 427 34.08 23.76 -4.15
C ALA A 427 34.40 24.55 -2.86
N SER A 428 34.23 23.93 -1.70
CA SER A 428 34.57 24.56 -0.41
C SER A 428 36.07 24.80 -0.28
N TYR A 429 36.91 23.82 -0.65
CA TYR A 429 38.36 24.00 -0.68
C TYR A 429 38.81 25.04 -1.72
N ALA A 430 38.21 25.07 -2.91
CA ALA A 430 38.48 26.08 -3.91
C ALA A 430 38.12 27.49 -3.41
N THR A 431 36.96 27.63 -2.77
CA THR A 431 36.53 28.91 -2.17
C THR A 431 37.45 29.35 -1.04
N ALA A 432 37.90 28.40 -0.20
CA ALA A 432 38.89 28.67 0.84
C ALA A 432 40.22 29.15 0.25
N ALA A 433 40.73 28.48 -0.80
CA ALA A 433 41.96 28.86 -1.47
C ALA A 433 41.87 30.27 -2.08
N ILE A 434 40.76 30.59 -2.76
CA ILE A 434 40.51 31.94 -3.31
C ILE A 434 40.47 32.99 -2.20
N ALA A 435 39.81 32.69 -1.08
CA ALA A 435 39.72 33.62 0.05
C ALA A 435 41.08 33.83 0.73
N HIS A 436 41.90 32.78 0.87
CA HIS A 436 43.26 32.87 1.42
C HIS A 436 44.19 33.67 0.51
N ASP A 437 44.19 33.40 -0.80
CA ASP A 437 44.99 34.13 -1.77
C ASP A 437 44.54 35.61 -1.89
N TYR A 438 43.24 35.88 -1.82
CA TYR A 438 42.72 37.26 -1.73
C TYR A 438 43.15 37.96 -0.44
N ALA A 439 43.12 37.26 0.70
CA ALA A 439 43.57 37.79 1.99
C ALA A 439 45.06 38.16 1.95
N GLU A 440 45.90 37.30 1.37
CA GLU A 440 47.34 37.51 1.23
C GLU A 440 47.64 38.75 0.38
N ARG A 441 47.04 38.85 -0.81
CA ARG A 441 47.20 40.03 -1.70
C ARG A 441 46.77 41.34 -1.02
N LYS A 442 45.68 41.34 -0.25
CA LYS A 442 45.23 42.53 0.49
C LYS A 442 46.15 42.87 1.66
N TYR A 443 46.72 41.86 2.30
CA TYR A 443 47.65 42.05 3.40
C TYR A 443 49.02 42.56 2.93
N GLU A 444 49.53 42.08 1.80
CA GLU A 444 50.73 42.63 1.14
C GLU A 444 50.52 44.10 0.74
N ALA A 445 49.38 44.42 0.14
CA ALA A 445 49.02 45.80 -0.18
C ALA A 445 48.87 46.69 1.06
N TYR A 446 48.49 46.13 2.21
CA TYR A 446 48.52 46.84 3.49
C TYR A 446 49.97 47.09 3.95
N ARG A 447 50.84 46.08 3.92
CA ARG A 447 52.26 46.20 4.31
C ARG A 447 53.01 47.24 3.48
N ALA A 448 52.78 47.26 2.16
CA ALA A 448 53.38 48.22 1.25
C ALA A 448 52.95 49.68 1.57
N TYR A 449 51.73 49.87 2.07
CA TYR A 449 51.19 51.20 2.44
C TYR A 449 51.54 51.64 3.86
N ALA A 450 51.74 50.72 4.81
CA ALA A 450 52.11 51.04 6.19
C ALA A 450 53.47 51.77 6.31
N GLY A 451 54.30 51.74 5.25
CA GLY A 451 55.54 52.52 5.15
C GLY A 451 55.38 53.98 4.70
N GLY A 452 54.17 54.44 4.31
CA GLY A 452 53.91 55.82 3.84
C GLY A 452 52.72 56.47 4.56
N GLY A 453 52.99 57.43 5.45
CA GLY A 453 52.06 57.97 6.45
C GLY A 453 50.85 58.78 5.95
N PHE A 454 49.83 58.13 5.40
CA PHE A 454 48.48 58.71 5.17
C PHE A 454 47.36 57.85 5.79
N PRO A 455 46.22 58.45 6.22
CA PRO A 455 45.14 57.73 6.90
C PRO A 455 44.25 56.99 5.88
N GLY A 456 44.54 55.71 5.72
CA GLY A 456 43.73 54.70 5.02
C GLY A 456 44.13 53.21 5.22
N PRO A 457 45.05 52.80 6.13
CA PRO A 457 45.55 51.42 6.18
C PRO A 457 44.64 50.45 6.96
N GLU A 458 43.80 50.93 7.87
CA GLU A 458 43.00 50.08 8.76
C GLU A 458 41.89 49.31 8.02
N SER A 459 41.29 49.91 6.98
CA SER A 459 40.24 49.26 6.17
C SER A 459 40.78 48.08 5.37
N ARG A 460 41.99 48.18 4.81
CA ARG A 460 42.63 47.10 4.04
C ARG A 460 43.05 45.93 4.92
N TYR A 461 43.55 46.21 6.13
CA TYR A 461 43.83 45.19 7.14
C TYR A 461 42.54 44.46 7.56
N LYS A 462 41.45 45.18 7.85
CA LYS A 462 40.15 44.58 8.19
C LYS A 462 39.61 43.68 7.07
N VAL A 463 39.71 44.10 5.81
CA VAL A 463 39.31 43.28 4.65
C VAL A 463 40.18 42.03 4.51
N ALA A 464 41.50 42.13 4.67
CA ALA A 464 42.40 40.97 4.64
C ALA A 464 42.08 39.98 5.78
N GLN A 465 41.80 40.48 6.98
CA GLN A 465 41.44 39.67 8.14
C GLN A 465 40.08 38.97 7.95
N GLN A 466 39.07 39.66 7.42
CA GLN A 466 37.77 39.07 7.10
C GLN A 466 37.89 37.96 6.05
N ALA A 467 38.66 38.17 4.98
CA ALA A 467 38.91 37.15 3.97
C ALA A 467 39.65 35.93 4.53
N ARG A 468 40.62 36.12 5.43
CA ARG A 468 41.31 35.03 6.12
C ARG A 468 40.37 34.22 7.03
N ILE A 469 39.50 34.90 7.77
CA ILE A 469 38.47 34.23 8.60
C ILE A 469 37.53 33.42 7.70
N ALA A 470 37.05 34.00 6.60
CA ALA A 470 36.20 33.30 5.64
C ALA A 470 36.91 32.06 5.06
N GLY A 471 38.18 32.16 4.67
CA GLY A 471 38.97 31.03 4.18
C GLY A 471 39.13 29.91 5.21
N ASN A 472 39.40 30.26 6.47
CA ASN A 472 39.49 29.29 7.57
C ASN A 472 38.15 28.59 7.81
N VAL A 473 37.04 29.35 7.81
CA VAL A 473 35.68 28.80 7.97
C VAL A 473 35.37 27.83 6.82
N MET A 474 35.65 28.21 5.57
CA MET A 474 35.41 27.34 4.41
C MET A 474 36.28 26.09 4.42
N SER A 475 37.53 26.18 4.88
CA SER A 475 38.41 25.02 5.08
C SER A 475 37.86 24.07 6.15
N ALA A 476 37.37 24.61 7.27
CA ALA A 476 36.75 23.83 8.33
C ALA A 476 35.46 23.14 7.86
N VAL A 477 34.65 23.83 7.06
CA VAL A 477 33.45 23.25 6.41
C VAL A 477 33.84 22.11 5.48
N ALA A 478 34.84 22.31 4.62
CA ALA A 478 35.32 21.28 3.69
C ALA A 478 35.80 20.02 4.43
N ALA A 479 36.61 20.20 5.48
CA ALA A 479 37.10 19.11 6.33
C ALA A 479 35.95 18.39 7.05
N SER A 480 34.98 19.14 7.58
CA SER A 480 33.82 18.58 8.28
C SER A 480 32.93 17.77 7.35
N LEU A 481 32.68 18.26 6.12
CA LEU A 481 31.95 17.52 5.08
C LEU A 481 32.66 16.21 4.72
N TRP A 482 33.98 16.25 4.57
CA TRP A 482 34.77 15.07 4.23
C TRP A 482 34.73 14.02 5.35
N VAL A 483 35.12 14.40 6.58
CA VAL A 483 35.16 13.47 7.72
C VAL A 483 33.75 12.97 8.06
N GLY A 484 32.76 13.88 8.08
CA GLY A 484 31.37 13.55 8.35
C GLY A 484 30.81 12.52 7.36
N ALA A 485 31.04 12.71 6.07
CA ALA A 485 30.60 11.77 5.05
C ALA A 485 31.30 10.40 5.17
N GLY A 486 32.57 10.36 5.58
CA GLY A 486 33.30 9.13 5.85
C GLY A 486 32.76 8.35 7.05
N LEU A 487 32.47 9.04 8.15
CA LEU A 487 31.87 8.45 9.35
C LEU A 487 30.44 7.95 9.08
N GLU A 488 29.64 8.73 8.34
CA GLU A 488 28.30 8.31 7.93
C GLU A 488 28.34 7.04 7.08
N ALA A 489 29.30 6.93 6.15
CA ALA A 489 29.46 5.75 5.31
C ALA A 489 29.79 4.50 6.14
N LEU A 490 30.71 4.62 7.11
CA LEU A 490 31.07 3.53 8.03
C LEU A 490 29.88 3.10 8.87
N TRP A 491 29.17 4.06 9.48
CA TRP A 491 28.02 3.79 10.31
C TRP A 491 26.88 3.13 9.52
N HIS A 492 26.61 3.64 8.31
CA HIS A 492 25.61 3.06 7.44
C HIS A 492 25.97 1.63 7.03
N GLU A 493 27.22 1.37 6.64
CA GLU A 493 27.65 0.03 6.26
C GLU A 493 27.64 -0.95 7.44
N HIS A 494 28.00 -0.48 8.64
CA HIS A 494 27.90 -1.27 9.86
C HIS A 494 26.45 -1.66 10.18
N ARG A 495 25.52 -0.70 10.14
CA ARG A 495 24.08 -0.97 10.32
C ARG A 495 23.52 -1.89 9.24
N PHE A 496 23.98 -1.72 8.00
CA PHE A 496 23.60 -2.60 6.90
C PHE A 496 24.08 -4.04 7.15
N ALA A 497 25.32 -4.23 7.61
CA ALA A 497 25.87 -5.54 7.96
C ALA A 497 25.10 -6.21 9.12
N GLN A 498 24.74 -5.44 10.16
CA GLN A 498 23.91 -5.94 11.27
C GLN A 498 22.53 -6.40 10.78
N ARG A 499 21.83 -5.57 10.01
CA ARG A 499 20.52 -5.94 9.43
C ARG A 499 20.61 -7.16 8.52
N LEU A 500 21.69 -7.28 7.74
CA LEU A 500 21.92 -8.43 6.88
C LEU A 500 22.11 -9.72 7.69
N ALA A 501 22.77 -9.65 8.84
CA ALA A 501 22.93 -10.79 9.74
C ALA A 501 21.61 -11.24 10.38
N GLU A 502 20.67 -10.32 10.61
CA GLU A 502 19.34 -10.61 11.18
C GLU A 502 18.37 -11.30 10.21
N VAL A 503 18.62 -11.19 8.89
CA VAL A 503 17.76 -11.76 7.85
C VAL A 503 18.37 -12.95 7.14
N ARG A 504 19.60 -13.34 7.47
CA ARG A 504 20.25 -14.53 6.93
C ARG A 504 19.99 -15.74 7.82
N GLU A 505 19.73 -16.87 7.16
CA GLU A 505 19.51 -18.16 7.82
C GLU A 505 18.42 -18.09 8.89
N VAL A 506 17.28 -17.49 8.55
CA VAL A 506 16.13 -17.40 9.45
C VAL A 506 15.47 -18.78 9.60
N GLY A 507 14.97 -19.11 10.79
CA GLY A 507 14.38 -20.43 11.08
C GLY A 507 15.41 -21.46 11.55
N GLN A 508 16.37 -21.05 12.38
CA GLN A 508 17.32 -21.97 13.01
C GLN A 508 16.65 -22.79 14.13
N PRO A 509 17.21 -23.94 14.52
CA PRO A 509 16.68 -24.72 15.63
C PRO A 509 16.64 -23.91 16.93
N ALA A 510 15.57 -24.07 17.72
CA ALA A 510 15.32 -23.34 18.97
C ALA A 510 16.48 -23.38 19.99
N ALA A 511 17.32 -24.43 19.98
CA ALA A 511 18.48 -24.54 20.85
C ALA A 511 19.64 -23.58 20.50
N ARG A 512 19.71 -23.04 19.27
CA ARG A 512 20.78 -22.13 18.82
C ARG A 512 20.39 -20.65 18.88
N SER A 513 19.10 -20.33 18.89
CA SER A 513 18.61 -18.94 18.87
C SER A 513 18.86 -18.17 20.18
N ALA A 514 19.02 -18.86 21.31
CA ALA A 514 19.34 -18.25 22.60
C ALA A 514 20.75 -17.62 22.68
N GLY A 515 21.64 -17.91 21.73
CA GLY A 515 23.06 -17.52 21.77
C GLY A 515 23.43 -16.22 21.04
N ARG A 516 22.55 -15.64 20.22
CA ARG A 516 22.92 -14.50 19.34
C ARG A 516 22.62 -13.13 19.98
N ARG A 517 23.20 -12.85 21.16
CA ARG A 517 23.46 -11.45 21.58
C ARG A 517 24.78 -11.03 20.95
N VAL A 518 24.75 -10.52 19.73
CA VAL A 518 25.91 -9.82 19.17
C VAL A 518 25.96 -8.44 19.82
N SER A 519 26.57 -8.36 21.00
CA SER A 519 27.04 -7.09 21.56
C SER A 519 28.35 -6.74 20.87
N LEU A 520 28.27 -5.87 19.87
CA LEU A 520 29.41 -5.10 19.39
C LEU A 520 29.08 -3.64 19.67
N ALA A 521 29.18 -3.25 20.93
CA ALA A 521 29.21 -1.84 21.30
C ALA A 521 30.61 -1.30 20.98
N PRO A 522 30.76 -0.30 20.08
CA PRO A 522 31.99 0.48 20.05
C PRO A 522 32.07 1.30 21.35
N VAL A 523 33.01 0.95 22.22
CA VAL A 523 33.33 1.77 23.39
C VAL A 523 34.18 2.95 22.90
N LEU A 524 33.55 4.11 22.74
CA LEU A 524 34.27 5.38 22.62
C LEU A 524 34.83 5.71 24.01
N VAL A 525 36.12 5.46 24.24
CA VAL A 525 36.83 5.96 25.42
C VAL A 525 37.44 7.32 25.05
N PRO A 526 36.97 8.44 25.61
CA PRO A 526 37.67 9.71 25.48
C PRO A 526 38.95 9.67 26.32
N SER A 527 40.12 9.69 25.68
CA SER A 527 41.38 9.97 26.37
C SER A 527 41.70 11.46 26.24
N VAL A 528 41.56 12.20 27.34
CA VAL A 528 42.06 13.57 27.45
C VAL A 528 43.49 13.49 27.98
N THR A 529 44.47 13.71 27.11
CA THR A 529 45.82 14.09 27.51
C THR A 529 46.18 15.39 26.80
N GLU A 530 46.39 16.43 27.61
CA GLU A 530 46.98 17.73 27.25
C GLU A 530 46.60 18.30 25.87
N GLY A 531 45.41 18.92 25.81
CA GLY A 531 45.12 19.95 24.81
C GLY A 531 44.90 19.51 23.36
N ARG A 532 44.85 18.20 23.05
CA ARG A 532 44.45 17.70 21.73
C ARG A 532 43.29 16.72 21.85
N VAL A 533 42.14 17.06 21.25
CA VAL A 533 41.03 16.13 21.06
C VAL A 533 41.41 15.20 19.91
N GLY A 534 41.87 13.99 20.25
CA GLY A 534 42.08 12.90 19.30
C GLY A 534 41.03 11.81 19.50
N PHE A 535 40.40 11.36 18.41
CA PHE A 535 39.58 10.15 18.42
C PHE A 535 40.44 8.97 18.01
N ALA A 536 40.70 8.03 18.93
CA ALA A 536 41.30 6.75 18.58
C ALA A 536 40.19 5.73 18.32
N VAL A 537 40.15 5.19 17.10
CA VAL A 537 39.33 4.01 16.79
C VAL A 537 40.23 2.79 16.97
N ARG A 538 40.02 2.00 18.03
CA ARG A 538 40.57 0.64 18.12
C ARG A 538 39.57 -0.32 17.49
N PHE A 539 40.03 -1.10 16.52
CA PHE A 539 39.27 -2.22 15.94
C PHE A 539 39.30 -3.44 16.83
#